data_AF-A0AAV7V2F1-F1
#
_entry.id   AF-A0AAV7V2F1-F1
#
_cell.length_a   1.000
_cell.length_b   1.000
_cell.length_c   1.000
_cell.angle_alpha   90.00
_cell.angle_beta   90.00
_cell.angle_gamma   90.00
#
_symmetry.space_group_name_H-M   'P 1'
#
loop_
_entity.id
_entity.type
_entity.pdbx_description
1 polymer ?
#
loop_
_entity_poly.entity_id
_entity_poly.type
_entity_poly.pdbx_seq_one_letter_code
_entity_poly.pdbx_strand_id
1 'polypeptide(L)'
;MFSTMWSDAFCNDEETSIKIRYGTHGRLFNLQMLQAKSTVEEDSVHDFLFEDDCALNAATEAQMQPSMNRFSTTCSNFGLTISTKKTEVLHQPAPHKMYTEPTITPEGEILKAVDKFTYPSSTISRSVNIDDEVDTRIAKASSAFGWLQELVWERRGVKLLTDLKIYKAVILPTLLYFCETWTVY
;
A
#
# COMPACT_ATOMS: atom_id res chain seq x y z
N MET A 1 -10.87 -15.69 -10.96
CA MET A 1 -10.06 -16.63 -10.15
C MET A 1 -9.65 -15.99 -8.84
N PHE A 2 -8.97 -14.84 -8.84
CA PHE A 2 -8.63 -14.13 -7.59
C PHE A 2 -9.85 -13.71 -6.77
N SER A 3 -10.89 -13.14 -7.37
CA SER A 3 -12.12 -12.75 -6.64
C SER A 3 -12.86 -13.94 -6.00
N THR A 4 -12.89 -15.09 -6.69
CA THR A 4 -13.51 -16.32 -6.20
C THR A 4 -12.68 -16.96 -5.08
N MET A 5 -11.34 -16.96 -5.23
CA MET A 5 -10.42 -17.38 -4.18
C MET A 5 -10.57 -16.50 -2.95
N TRP A 6 -10.66 -15.18 -3.15
CA TRP A 6 -10.82 -14.22 -2.07
C TRP A 6 -12.11 -14.44 -1.29
N SER A 7 -13.22 -14.65 -2.01
CA SER A 7 -14.49 -14.97 -1.39
C SER A 7 -14.40 -16.28 -0.60
N ASP A 8 -13.75 -17.32 -1.14
CA ASP A 8 -13.59 -18.60 -0.42
C ASP A 8 -12.79 -18.44 0.88
N ALA A 9 -11.74 -17.60 0.86
CA ALA A 9 -10.98 -17.27 2.05
C ALA A 9 -11.83 -16.42 3.03
N PHE A 10 -12.31 -15.24 2.64
CA PHE A 10 -12.75 -14.23 3.61
C PHE A 10 -14.27 -13.96 3.66
N CYS A 11 -15.12 -14.68 2.92
CA CYS A 11 -16.57 -14.42 2.84
C CYS A 11 -17.31 -14.37 4.20
N ASN A 12 -16.75 -14.96 5.27
CA ASN A 12 -17.34 -14.93 6.61
C ASN A 12 -16.38 -14.43 7.70
N ASP A 13 -15.27 -13.78 7.33
CA ASP A 13 -14.28 -13.33 8.29
C ASP A 13 -14.44 -11.84 8.58
N GLU A 14 -15.28 -11.47 9.53
CA GLU A 14 -15.37 -10.06 9.99
C GLU A 14 -14.36 -9.73 11.09
N GLU A 15 -13.71 -10.75 11.68
CA GLU A 15 -12.90 -10.60 12.89
C GLU A 15 -11.49 -10.10 12.58
N THR A 16 -10.96 -10.39 11.39
CA THR A 16 -9.60 -10.01 11.02
C THR A 16 -9.49 -8.71 10.21
N SER A 17 -10.61 -8.15 9.71
CA SER A 17 -10.61 -6.88 8.97
C SER A 17 -10.15 -5.68 9.78
N ILE A 18 -9.57 -4.71 9.07
CA ILE A 18 -9.48 -3.33 9.53
C ILE A 18 -10.77 -2.59 9.19
N LYS A 19 -11.43 -2.05 10.22
CA LYS A 19 -12.64 -1.24 10.06
C LYS A 19 -12.29 0.20 9.70
N ILE A 20 -12.92 0.73 8.66
CA ILE A 20 -12.79 2.11 8.21
C ILE A 20 -14.15 2.79 8.36
N ARG A 21 -14.14 4.01 8.92
CA ARG A 21 -15.33 4.86 9.00
C ARG A 21 -15.14 6.08 8.09
N TYR A 22 -16.09 6.32 7.21
CA TYR A 22 -16.03 7.44 6.26
C TYR A 22 -17.39 8.13 6.12
N GLY A 23 -17.38 9.36 5.62
CA GLY A 23 -18.58 10.12 5.32
C GLY A 23 -18.58 10.54 3.85
N THR A 24 -19.68 10.26 3.15
CA THR A 24 -19.84 10.58 1.72
C THR A 24 -20.43 11.97 1.47
N HIS A 25 -20.91 12.65 2.53
CA HIS A 25 -21.58 13.93 2.44
C HIS A 25 -20.83 15.00 3.25
N GLY A 26 -20.34 16.06 2.59
CA GLY A 26 -19.67 17.19 3.24
C GLY A 26 -18.33 17.56 2.60
N ARG A 27 -17.56 18.45 3.26
CA ARG A 27 -16.19 18.77 2.86
C ARG A 27 -15.24 17.66 3.32
N LEU A 28 -14.37 17.19 2.44
CA LEU A 28 -13.46 16.04 2.61
C LEU A 28 -12.62 16.06 3.91
N PHE A 29 -12.33 17.25 4.45
CA PHE A 29 -11.45 17.44 5.62
C PHE A 29 -12.17 17.80 6.91
N ASN A 30 -13.50 17.66 6.99
CA ASN A 30 -14.23 17.93 8.23
C ASN A 30 -14.38 16.68 9.12
N LEU A 31 -13.35 16.38 9.91
CA LEU A 31 -13.32 15.20 10.79
C LEU A 31 -14.40 15.23 11.89
N GLN A 32 -14.98 16.38 12.24
CA GLN A 32 -16.08 16.46 13.21
C GLN A 32 -17.33 15.72 12.71
N MET A 33 -17.50 15.57 11.39
CA MET A 33 -18.62 14.82 10.83
C MET A 33 -18.50 13.31 11.05
N LEU A 34 -17.29 12.77 11.25
CA LEU A 34 -17.10 11.36 11.63
C LEU A 34 -17.64 11.05 13.04
N GLN A 35 -17.99 12.08 13.82
CA GLN A 35 -18.65 11.95 15.11
C GLN A 35 -20.18 12.05 15.00
N ALA A 36 -20.72 12.45 13.84
CA ALA A 36 -22.15 12.59 13.62
C ALA A 36 -22.79 11.22 13.34
N LYS A 37 -23.90 10.94 14.03
CA LYS A 37 -24.51 9.59 14.06
C LYS A 37 -25.26 9.18 12.79
N SER A 38 -25.53 10.12 11.87
CA SER A 38 -26.45 9.92 10.73
C SER A 38 -25.79 9.91 9.35
N THR A 39 -24.47 10.13 9.27
CA THR A 39 -23.80 10.46 8.00
C THR A 39 -22.47 9.71 7.82
N VAL A 40 -22.25 8.68 8.63
CA VAL A 40 -20.99 7.91 8.66
C VAL A 40 -21.32 6.48 8.30
N GLU A 41 -20.63 5.99 7.28
CA GLU A 41 -20.63 4.59 6.84
C GLU A 41 -19.40 3.89 7.44
N GLU A 42 -19.54 2.59 7.71
CA GLU A 42 -18.45 1.73 8.16
C GLU A 42 -18.27 0.62 7.13
N ASP A 43 -17.02 0.35 6.78
CA ASP A 43 -16.63 -0.72 5.86
C ASP A 43 -15.40 -1.44 6.41
N SER A 44 -15.20 -2.66 5.96
CA SER A 44 -14.12 -3.54 6.41
C SER A 44 -13.15 -3.81 5.27
N VAL A 45 -11.87 -3.55 5.51
CA VAL A 45 -10.79 -3.82 4.55
C VAL A 45 -9.92 -4.94 5.09
N HIS A 46 -9.76 -5.99 4.29
CA HIS A 46 -8.94 -7.17 4.59
C HIS A 46 -7.66 -7.24 3.76
N ASP A 47 -7.63 -6.50 2.65
CA ASP A 47 -6.63 -6.68 1.63
C ASP A 47 -6.51 -5.49 0.69
N PHE A 48 -5.39 -5.51 -0.02
CA PHE A 48 -5.18 -4.79 -1.25
C PHE A 48 -4.71 -5.80 -2.30
N LEU A 49 -5.49 -5.97 -3.37
CA LEU A 49 -5.20 -6.87 -4.49
C LEU A 49 -4.87 -6.06 -5.74
N PHE A 50 -3.72 -6.35 -6.36
CA PHE A 50 -3.29 -5.74 -7.61
C PHE A 50 -2.51 -6.75 -8.44
N GLU A 51 -3.07 -7.17 -9.59
CA GLU A 51 -2.48 -8.21 -10.44
C GLU A 51 -2.16 -9.50 -9.65
N ASP A 52 -0.88 -9.86 -9.54
CA ASP A 52 -0.37 -10.98 -8.75
C ASP A 52 0.09 -10.58 -7.33
N ASP A 53 0.16 -9.29 -7.02
CA ASP A 53 0.51 -8.77 -5.71
C ASP A 53 -0.71 -8.68 -4.78
N CYS A 54 -0.56 -9.23 -3.57
CA CYS A 54 -1.56 -9.19 -2.50
C CYS A 54 -0.92 -8.68 -1.22
N ALA A 55 -1.54 -7.67 -0.59
CA ALA A 55 -1.17 -7.21 0.74
C ALA A 55 -2.35 -7.43 1.69
N LEU A 56 -2.16 -8.28 2.70
CA LEU A 56 -3.13 -8.48 3.77
C LEU A 56 -2.93 -7.42 4.85
N ASN A 57 -4.01 -6.98 5.49
CA ASN A 57 -3.93 -6.08 6.65
C ASN A 57 -4.76 -6.64 7.83
N ALA A 58 -4.29 -6.37 9.04
CA ALA A 58 -4.98 -6.74 10.27
C ALA A 58 -4.61 -5.75 11.38
N ALA A 59 -5.48 -5.58 12.37
CA ALA A 59 -5.24 -4.66 13.48
C ALA A 59 -4.21 -5.21 14.50
N THR A 60 -4.00 -6.52 14.53
CA THR A 60 -3.08 -7.19 15.45
C THR A 60 -2.37 -8.37 14.79
N GLU A 61 -1.20 -8.73 15.31
CA GLU A 61 -0.45 -9.93 14.89
C GLU A 61 -1.28 -11.22 15.09
N ALA A 62 -2.04 -11.28 16.18
CA ALA A 62 -2.92 -12.42 16.49
C ALA A 62 -4.05 -12.60 15.46
N GLN A 63 -4.49 -11.52 14.81
CA GLN A 63 -5.43 -11.57 13.68
C GLN A 63 -4.72 -11.82 12.35
N MET A 64 -3.51 -11.30 12.16
CA MET A 64 -2.73 -11.49 10.93
C MET A 64 -2.38 -12.96 10.67
N GLN A 65 -2.00 -13.70 11.72
CA GLN A 65 -1.63 -15.11 11.57
C GLN A 65 -2.75 -16.00 11.01
N PRO A 66 -3.99 -15.98 11.54
CA PRO A 66 -5.09 -16.74 10.94
C PRO A 66 -5.46 -16.25 9.54
N SER A 67 -5.42 -14.94 9.27
CA SER A 67 -5.65 -14.41 7.91
C SER A 67 -4.64 -14.97 6.91
N MET A 68 -3.35 -14.97 7.27
CA MET A 68 -2.28 -15.51 6.42
C MET A 68 -2.43 -17.02 6.21
N ASN A 69 -2.75 -17.78 7.26
CA ASN A 69 -2.98 -19.23 7.16
C ASN A 69 -4.15 -19.56 6.23
N ARG A 70 -5.23 -18.78 6.34
CA ARG A 70 -6.42 -18.95 5.51
C ARG A 70 -6.11 -18.61 4.05
N PHE A 71 -5.42 -17.50 3.82
CA PHE A 71 -4.97 -17.12 2.49
C PHE A 71 -4.07 -18.21 1.86
N SER A 72 -3.09 -18.75 2.61
CA SER A 72 -2.22 -19.83 2.13
C SER A 72 -2.98 -21.11 1.79
N THR A 73 -3.91 -21.52 2.66
CA THR A 73 -4.77 -22.69 2.43
C THR A 73 -5.61 -22.51 1.17
N THR A 74 -6.16 -21.32 0.98
CA THR A 74 -7.03 -21.02 -0.16
C THR A 74 -6.22 -20.95 -1.46
N CYS A 75 -5.05 -20.30 -1.45
CA CYS A 75 -4.11 -20.33 -2.57
C CYS A 75 -3.81 -21.78 -3.00
N SER A 76 -3.48 -22.64 -2.04
CA SER A 76 -3.22 -24.06 -2.29
C SER A 76 -4.42 -24.79 -2.89
N ASN A 77 -5.64 -24.54 -2.39
CA ASN A 77 -6.88 -25.12 -2.94
C ASN A 77 -7.14 -24.71 -4.40
N PHE A 78 -6.69 -23.52 -4.78
CA PHE A 78 -6.78 -22.99 -6.15
C PHE A 78 -5.56 -23.33 -7.02
N GLY A 79 -4.62 -24.15 -6.51
CA GLY A 79 -3.42 -24.56 -7.24
C GLY A 79 -2.35 -23.47 -7.34
N LEU A 80 -2.39 -22.46 -6.47
CA LEU A 80 -1.41 -21.39 -6.35
C LEU A 80 -0.44 -21.68 -5.20
N THR A 81 0.80 -21.21 -5.34
CA THR A 81 1.85 -21.34 -4.32
C THR A 81 2.34 -19.96 -3.93
N ILE A 82 2.30 -19.67 -2.62
CA ILE A 82 2.81 -18.41 -2.09
C ILE A 82 4.34 -18.45 -2.07
N SER A 83 4.98 -17.40 -2.58
CA SER A 83 6.42 -17.26 -2.49
C SER A 83 6.81 -16.65 -1.15
N THR A 84 6.94 -17.48 -0.11
CA THR A 84 7.33 -17.07 1.26
C THR A 84 8.60 -16.21 1.30
N LYS A 85 9.55 -16.45 0.39
CA LYS A 85 10.78 -15.66 0.24
C LYS A 85 10.54 -14.22 -0.23
N LYS A 86 9.47 -13.98 -0.99
CA LYS A 86 9.07 -12.65 -1.47
C LYS A 86 8.04 -12.00 -0.55
N THR A 87 7.33 -12.78 0.26
CA THR A 87 6.34 -12.27 1.19
C THR A 87 7.03 -11.63 2.39
N GLU A 88 6.72 -10.36 2.63
CA GLU A 88 7.27 -9.56 3.72
C GLU A 88 6.15 -9.18 4.70
N VAL A 89 6.50 -8.88 5.95
CA VAL A 89 5.56 -8.40 6.97
C VAL A 89 6.03 -7.07 7.56
N LEU A 90 5.12 -6.11 7.67
CA LEU A 90 5.35 -4.82 8.32
C LEU A 90 4.45 -4.72 9.55
N HIS A 91 5.01 -4.26 10.66
CA HIS A 91 4.27 -3.94 11.87
C HIS A 91 4.49 -2.47 12.25
N GLN A 92 3.40 -1.72 12.30
CA GLN A 92 3.37 -0.34 12.81
C GLN A 92 2.78 -0.34 14.22
N PRO A 93 3.59 -0.12 15.27
CA PRO A 93 3.08 -0.07 16.63
C PRO A 93 2.19 1.16 16.83
N ALA A 94 1.18 1.04 17.69
CA ALA A 94 0.37 2.19 18.09
C ALA A 94 1.26 3.29 18.73
N PRO A 95 0.85 4.57 18.68
CA PRO A 95 1.61 5.66 19.29
C PRO A 95 2.04 5.33 20.73
N HIS A 96 3.32 5.60 21.03
CA HIS A 96 3.95 5.32 22.33
C HIS A 96 4.11 3.85 22.71
N LYS A 97 3.77 2.89 21.84
CA LYS A 97 4.15 1.48 22.04
C LYS A 97 5.56 1.23 21.49
N MET A 98 6.32 0.40 22.20
CA MET A 98 7.60 -0.09 21.70
C MET A 98 7.37 -1.00 20.50
N TYR A 99 8.26 -0.91 19.51
CA TYR A 99 8.28 -1.84 18.40
C TYR A 99 8.61 -3.25 18.91
N THR A 100 7.87 -4.22 18.40
CA THR A 100 8.15 -5.65 18.55
C THR A 100 8.11 -6.25 17.16
N GLU A 101 9.12 -7.05 16.82
CA GLU A 101 9.19 -7.69 15.52
C GLU A 101 8.06 -8.72 15.37
N PRO A 102 7.21 -8.61 14.32
CA PRO A 102 6.10 -9.54 14.13
C PRO A 102 6.62 -10.90 13.66
N THR A 103 6.04 -11.98 14.16
CA THR A 103 6.34 -13.36 13.78
C THR A 103 5.11 -13.99 13.13
N ILE A 104 5.06 -13.92 11.79
CA ILE A 104 4.01 -14.57 11.01
C ILE A 104 4.61 -15.78 10.29
N THR A 105 3.99 -16.94 10.50
CA THR A 105 4.56 -18.24 10.09
C THR A 105 3.57 -19.04 9.23
N PRO A 106 3.32 -18.67 7.96
CA PRO A 106 2.53 -19.51 7.06
C PRO A 106 3.24 -20.85 6.83
N GLU A 107 2.51 -21.96 7.00
CA GLU A 107 3.00 -23.32 6.69
C GLU A 107 4.33 -23.71 7.39
N GLY A 108 4.68 -23.03 8.48
CA GLY A 108 5.92 -23.29 9.25
C GLY A 108 7.13 -22.45 8.84
N GLU A 109 7.04 -21.60 7.81
CA GLU A 109 8.12 -20.69 7.43
C GLU A 109 7.87 -19.26 7.95
N ILE A 110 8.86 -18.66 8.61
CA ILE A 110 8.74 -17.30 9.17
C ILE A 110 8.91 -16.28 8.04
N LEU A 111 7.95 -15.37 7.91
CA LEU A 111 8.01 -14.25 6.97
C LEU A 111 9.06 -13.22 7.39
N LYS A 112 9.68 -12.59 6.40
CA LYS A 112 10.68 -11.53 6.65
C LYS A 112 9.99 -10.26 7.15
N ALA A 113 10.31 -9.85 8.38
CA ALA A 113 9.91 -8.54 8.89
C ALA A 113 10.72 -7.43 8.22
N VAL A 114 10.05 -6.34 7.82
CA VAL A 114 10.67 -5.21 7.11
C VAL A 114 10.41 -3.86 7.76
N ASP A 115 11.31 -2.93 7.52
CA ASP A 115 11.18 -1.50 7.86
C ASP A 115 10.32 -0.74 6.86
N LYS A 116 10.42 -1.13 5.59
CA LYS A 116 9.78 -0.49 4.44
C LYS A 116 9.06 -1.56 3.64
N PHE A 117 7.76 -1.39 3.47
CA PHE A 117 6.91 -2.28 2.71
C PHE A 117 6.46 -1.57 1.44
N THR A 118 6.80 -2.11 0.28
CA THR A 118 6.44 -1.50 -1.01
C THR A 118 5.29 -2.28 -1.63
N TYR A 119 4.20 -1.58 -1.94
CA TYR A 119 3.03 -2.17 -2.57
C TYR A 119 2.30 -1.16 -3.48
N PRO A 120 1.98 -1.55 -4.72
CA PRO A 120 2.89 -2.04 -5.77
C PRO A 120 3.94 -0.98 -6.16
N SER A 121 3.71 0.27 -5.77
CA SER A 121 4.63 1.37 -6.06
C SER A 121 4.69 2.42 -4.97
N SER A 122 3.87 2.31 -3.92
CA SER A 122 3.91 3.15 -2.73
C SER A 122 4.62 2.42 -1.60
N THR A 123 5.43 3.15 -0.86
CA THR A 123 6.22 2.64 0.25
C THR A 123 5.60 3.09 1.56
N ILE A 124 5.31 2.14 2.44
CA ILE A 124 4.88 2.39 3.81
C ILE A 124 6.04 2.04 4.74
N SER A 125 6.36 2.95 5.67
CA SER A 125 7.44 2.77 6.64
C SER A 125 6.90 2.33 8.01
N ARG A 126 7.73 1.64 8.79
CA ARG A 126 7.44 1.30 10.20
C ARG A 126 7.17 2.54 11.05
N SER A 127 7.88 3.63 10.78
CA SER A 127 7.80 4.90 11.51
C SER A 127 6.50 5.68 11.27
N VAL A 128 5.64 5.22 10.34
CA VAL A 128 4.37 5.89 10.01
C VAL A 128 4.60 7.34 9.57
N ASN A 129 5.73 7.59 8.91
CA ASN A 129 6.06 8.89 8.34
C ASN A 129 6.03 8.83 6.81
N ILE A 130 5.67 9.95 6.19
CA ILE A 130 5.58 10.03 4.74
C ILE A 130 6.93 10.28 4.06
N ASP A 131 7.96 10.65 4.82
CA ASP A 131 9.30 10.99 4.33
C ASP A 131 9.87 9.92 3.38
N ASP A 132 9.77 8.64 3.76
CA ASP A 132 10.31 7.54 2.96
C ASP A 132 9.62 7.39 1.59
N GLU A 133 8.32 7.66 1.52
CA GLU A 133 7.57 7.67 0.25
C GLU A 133 7.94 8.91 -0.58
N VAL A 134 8.03 10.09 0.04
CA VAL A 134 8.43 11.33 -0.61
C VAL A 134 9.82 11.19 -1.22
N ASP A 135 10.79 10.69 -0.47
CA ASP A 135 12.15 10.45 -0.93
C ASP A 135 12.17 9.44 -2.09
N THR A 136 11.36 8.38 -2.00
CA THR A 136 11.19 7.40 -3.08
C THR A 136 10.65 8.05 -4.35
N ARG A 137 9.65 8.94 -4.25
CA ARG A 137 9.10 9.67 -5.42
C ARG A 137 10.09 10.64 -6.03
N ILE A 138 10.80 11.39 -5.20
CA ILE A 138 11.85 12.31 -5.64
C ILE A 138 12.94 11.53 -6.38
N ALA A 139 13.36 10.38 -5.85
CA ALA A 139 14.35 9.52 -6.48
C ALA A 139 13.86 9.01 -7.84
N LYS A 140 12.63 8.47 -7.93
CA LYS A 140 12.03 7.99 -9.19
C LYS A 140 11.91 9.11 -10.24
N ALA A 141 11.43 10.28 -9.85
CA ALA A 141 11.30 11.44 -10.74
C ALA A 141 12.67 11.93 -11.22
N SER A 142 13.67 11.95 -10.32
CA SER A 142 15.05 12.32 -10.66
C SER A 142 15.70 11.32 -11.63
N SER A 143 15.47 10.02 -11.42
CA SER A 143 15.93 8.98 -12.35
C SER A 143 15.26 9.09 -13.72
N ALA A 144 13.94 9.34 -13.78
CA ALA A 144 13.23 9.57 -15.04
C ALA A 144 13.73 10.84 -15.75
N PHE A 145 14.06 11.89 -14.99
CA PHE A 145 14.66 13.10 -15.53
C PHE A 145 16.04 12.81 -16.13
N GLY A 146 16.91 12.10 -15.39
CA GLY A 146 18.24 11.71 -15.88
C GLY A 146 18.19 10.82 -17.13
N TRP A 147 17.25 9.88 -17.18
CA TRP A 147 17.05 9.03 -18.37
C TRP A 147 16.70 9.82 -19.63
N LEU A 148 15.98 10.94 -19.49
CA LEU A 148 15.61 11.82 -20.61
C LEU A 148 16.70 12.81 -21.02
N GLN A 149 17.85 12.82 -20.34
CA GLN A 149 18.92 13.80 -20.55
C GLN A 149 19.42 13.82 -21.99
N GLU A 150 19.88 12.69 -22.52
CA GLU A 150 20.39 12.62 -23.90
C GLU A 150 19.27 12.62 -24.95
N LEU A 151 18.08 12.14 -24.58
CA LEU A 151 16.94 11.97 -25.50
C LEU A 151 16.20 13.28 -25.78
N VAL A 152 16.15 14.15 -24.77
CA VAL A 152 15.31 15.35 -24.77
C VAL A 152 16.11 16.58 -24.33
N TRP A 153 16.63 16.60 -23.09
CA TRP A 153 17.13 17.83 -22.47
C TRP A 153 18.37 18.42 -23.14
N GLU A 154 19.30 17.56 -23.59
CA GLU A 154 20.55 17.97 -24.25
C GLU A 154 20.44 17.94 -25.78
N ARG A 155 19.30 17.50 -26.31
CA ARG A 155 19.14 17.30 -27.75
C ARG A 155 18.95 18.63 -28.48
N ARG A 156 19.92 18.98 -29.31
CA ARG A 156 19.83 20.15 -30.19
C ARG A 156 18.61 20.03 -31.12
N GLY A 157 17.75 21.05 -31.10
CA GLY A 157 16.56 21.13 -31.95
C GLY A 157 15.23 20.84 -31.24
N VAL A 158 15.25 20.38 -29.99
CA VAL A 158 14.04 20.37 -29.16
C VAL A 158 13.74 21.79 -28.70
N LYS A 159 12.48 22.20 -28.85
CA LYS A 159 12.02 23.53 -28.40
C LYS A 159 11.71 23.47 -26.92
N LEU A 160 12.00 24.56 -26.19
CA LEU A 160 11.67 24.70 -24.76
C LEU A 160 10.21 24.35 -24.44
N LEU A 161 9.26 24.73 -25.30
CA LEU A 161 7.85 24.38 -25.11
C LEU A 161 7.59 22.87 -25.17
N THR A 162 8.37 22.13 -25.95
CA THR A 162 8.32 20.67 -26.00
C THR A 162 8.93 20.07 -24.75
N ASP A 163 10.07 20.59 -24.27
CA ASP A 163 10.69 20.15 -23.01
C ASP A 163 9.73 20.28 -21.83
N LEU A 164 9.07 21.45 -21.72
CA LEU A 164 8.08 21.70 -20.67
C LEU A 164 6.88 20.74 -20.76
N LYS A 165 6.46 20.37 -21.97
CA LYS A 165 5.38 19.37 -22.15
C LYS A 165 5.83 17.99 -21.68
N ILE A 166 7.06 17.58 -22.01
CA ILE A 166 7.60 16.28 -21.60
C ILE A 166 7.79 16.25 -20.08
N TYR A 167 8.32 17.32 -19.49
CA TYR A 167 8.45 17.45 -18.03
C TYR A 167 7.09 17.30 -17.33
N LYS A 168 6.05 17.99 -17.82
CA LYS A 168 4.69 17.89 -17.27
C LYS A 168 4.02 16.53 -17.51
N ALA A 169 4.39 15.83 -18.57
CA ALA A 169 3.77 14.55 -18.94
C ALA A 169 4.45 13.34 -18.28
N VAL A 170 5.74 13.44 -17.92
CA VAL A 170 6.53 12.30 -17.43
C VAL A 170 7.02 12.54 -16.00
N ILE A 171 7.65 13.69 -15.75
CA ILE A 171 8.33 13.94 -14.48
C ILE A 171 7.34 14.31 -13.38
N LEU A 172 6.43 15.24 -13.64
CA LEU A 172 5.43 15.64 -12.64
C LEU A 172 4.52 14.49 -12.21
N PRO A 173 3.96 13.64 -13.12
CA PRO A 173 3.13 12.52 -12.69
C PRO A 173 3.92 11.48 -11.90
N THR A 174 5.20 11.25 -12.25
CA THR A 174 6.07 10.35 -11.48
C THR A 174 6.30 10.85 -10.06
N LEU A 175 6.50 12.16 -9.90
CA LEU A 175 6.72 12.81 -8.60
C LEU A 175 5.44 12.83 -7.74
N LEU A 176 4.29 13.11 -8.36
CA LEU A 176 3.01 13.31 -7.68
C LEU A 176 2.18 12.04 -7.56
N TYR A 177 2.68 10.90 -8.02
CA TYR A 177 1.96 9.64 -7.95
C TYR A 177 1.62 9.28 -6.50
N PHE A 178 0.34 8.98 -6.23
CA PHE A 178 -0.23 8.72 -4.90
C PHE A 178 -0.19 9.90 -3.91
N CYS A 179 0.20 11.12 -4.29
CA CYS A 179 0.27 12.21 -3.30
C CYS A 179 -1.09 12.60 -2.69
N GLU A 180 -2.20 12.28 -3.37
CA GLU A 180 -3.56 12.51 -2.89
C GLU A 180 -3.96 11.60 -1.71
N THR A 181 -3.27 10.47 -1.53
CA THR A 181 -3.55 9.52 -0.44
C THR A 181 -2.62 9.72 0.76
N TRP A 182 -1.72 10.69 0.69
CA TRP A 182 -0.74 10.92 1.75
C TRP A 182 -1.40 11.53 2.99
N THR A 183 -1.16 10.89 4.12
CA THR A 183 -1.46 11.50 5.43
C THR A 183 -0.28 12.37 5.80
N VAL A 184 -0.44 13.68 5.60
CA VAL A 184 0.52 14.69 6.07
C VAL A 184 0.37 14.90 7.58
N TYR A 185 1.47 15.31 8.23
CA TYR A 185 1.58 15.46 9.69
C TYR A 185 0.44 16.24 10.34
#